data_AF-A0A0F9J624-F1
#
_entry.id   AF-A0A0F9J624-F1
#
_cell.length_a   1.000
_cell.length_b   1.000
_cell.length_c   1.000
_cell.angle_alpha   90.00
_cell.angle_beta   90.00
_cell.angle_gamma   90.00
#
_symmetry.space_group_name_H-M   'P 1'
#
loop_
_entity.id
_entity.type
_entity.pdbx_description
1 polymer ?
#
loop_
_entity_poly.entity_id
_entity_poly.type
_entity_poly.pdbx_seq_one_letter_code
_entity_poly.pdbx_strand_id
1 'polypeptide(L)' 'MAREQLTREEAINILTKKRDELDEITTKDETICLLLDAGDAVGYTPAMRCLVRGSTPEDSIHWGR' A
#
# COMPACT_ATOMS: atom_id res chain seq x y z
N MET A 1 -15.21 -15.71 -8.12
CA MET A 1 -13.88 -16.03 -7.58
C MET A 1 -13.80 -15.37 -6.22
N ALA A 2 -13.74 -16.14 -5.13
CA ALA A 2 -13.56 -15.56 -3.80
C ALA A 2 -12.17 -14.91 -3.79
N ARG A 3 -12.09 -13.58 -3.58
CA ARG A 3 -10.80 -12.93 -3.29
C ARG A 3 -10.30 -13.58 -2.01
N GLU A 4 -9.21 -14.34 -2.10
CA GLU A 4 -8.51 -14.82 -0.90
C GLU A 4 -8.27 -13.62 0.01
N GLN A 5 -8.63 -13.74 1.28
CA GLN A 5 -8.42 -12.66 2.23
C GLN A 5 -6.92 -12.46 2.38
N LEU A 6 -6.44 -11.31 1.90
CA LEU A 6 -5.05 -10.91 2.05
C LEU A 6 -4.67 -10.96 3.52
N THR A 7 -3.62 -11.73 3.85
CA THR A 7 -3.19 -11.85 5.24
C THR A 7 -2.52 -10.58 5.72
N ARG A 8 -2.38 -10.44 7.04
CA ARG A 8 -1.71 -9.29 7.66
C ARG A 8 -0.28 -9.12 7.19
N GLU A 9 0.47 -10.21 7.14
CA GLU A 9 1.87 -10.19 6.74
C GLU A 9 2.02 -9.85 5.26
N GLU A 10 1.17 -10.38 4.39
CA GLU A 10 1.19 -10.07 2.96
C GLU A 10 0.92 -8.60 2.69
N ALA A 11 -0.09 -8.03 3.36
CA ALA A 11 -0.43 -6.62 3.18
C ALA A 11 0.68 -5.68 3.65
N ILE A 12 1.31 -5.99 4.78
CA ILE A 12 2.47 -5.25 5.30
C ILE A 12 3.62 -5.37 4.30
N ASN A 13 3.94 -6.58 3.84
CA ASN A 13 5.03 -6.80 2.88
C ASN A 13 4.81 -6.06 1.55
N ILE A 14 3.57 -5.98 1.06
CA ILE A 14 3.23 -5.21 -0.14
C ILE A 14 3.48 -3.72 0.09
N LEU A 15 2.96 -3.16 1.21
CA LEU A 15 3.15 -1.76 1.53
C LEU A 15 4.63 -1.39 1.75
N THR A 16 5.41 -2.26 2.37
CA THR A 16 6.86 -2.08 2.53
C THR A 16 7.54 -2.00 1.18
N LYS A 17 7.31 -2.98 0.28
CA LYS A 17 7.90 -2.97 -1.07
C LYS A 17 7.51 -1.72 -1.86
N LYS A 18 6.23 -1.34 -1.82
CA LYS A 18 5.73 -0.16 -2.52
C LYS A 18 6.33 1.13 -1.96
N ARG A 19 6.65 1.18 -0.67
CA ARG A 19 7.34 2.31 -0.06
C ARG A 19 8.80 2.38 -0.53
N ASP A 20 9.50 1.26 -0.63
CA ASP A 20 10.85 1.22 -1.19
C ASP A 20 10.85 1.67 -2.66
N GLU A 21 9.87 1.22 -3.46
CA GLU A 21 9.65 1.67 -4.84
C GLU A 21 9.37 3.18 -4.93
N LEU A 22 8.65 3.76 -3.94
CA LEU A 22 8.32 5.19 -3.93
C LEU A 22 9.58 6.07 -3.83
N ASP A 23 10.61 5.63 -3.11
CA ASP A 23 11.87 6.37 -2.96
C ASP A 23 12.65 6.49 -4.29
N GLU A 24 12.38 5.60 -5.25
CA GLU A 24 12.99 5.61 -6.58
C GLU A 24 12.18 6.44 -7.61
N ILE A 25 10.93 6.77 -7.30
CA ILE A 25 10.04 7.50 -8.19
C ILE A 25 10.35 9.00 -8.19
N THR A 26 10.45 9.58 -9.38
CA THR A 26 10.77 11.01 -9.55
C THR A 26 9.65 11.81 -10.19
N THR A 27 8.62 11.14 -10.73
CA THR A 27 7.49 11.80 -11.41
C THR A 27 6.16 11.54 -10.72
N LYS A 28 5.23 12.50 -10.88
CA LYS A 28 3.87 12.39 -10.32
C LYS A 28 3.08 11.24 -10.92
N ASP A 29 3.25 10.97 -12.22
CA ASP A 29 2.51 9.93 -12.92
C ASP A 29 2.89 8.54 -12.41
N GLU A 30 4.18 8.29 -12.19
CA GLU A 30 4.67 7.07 -11.54
C GLU A 30 4.14 6.92 -10.11
N THR A 31 4.08 8.01 -9.33
CA THR A 31 3.49 7.97 -7.98
C THR A 31 2.02 7.58 -8.04
N ILE A 32 1.26 8.07 -9.03
CA ILE A 32 -0.14 7.72 -9.23
C ILE A 32 -0.28 6.23 -9.59
N CYS A 33 0.53 5.72 -10.50
CA CYS A 33 0.54 4.30 -10.86
C CYS A 33 0.84 3.41 -9.65
N LEU A 34 1.86 3.76 -8.86
CA LEU A 34 2.24 3.05 -7.65
C LEU A 34 1.09 3.02 -6.62
N LEU A 35 0.39 4.16 -6.44
CA LEU A 35 -0.76 4.27 -5.55
C LEU A 35 -1.94 3.43 -6.01
N LEU A 36 -2.19 3.34 -7.32
CA LEU A 36 -3.22 2.49 -7.89
C LEU A 36 -2.89 1.01 -7.64
N ASP A 37 -1.66 0.59 -7.94
CA ASP A 37 -1.20 -0.79 -7.70
C ASP A 37 -1.30 -1.19 -6.21
N ALA A 38 -0.83 -0.33 -5.32
CA ALA A 38 -0.93 -0.55 -3.88
C ALA A 38 -2.40 -0.57 -3.43
N GLY A 39 -3.22 0.34 -3.97
CA GLY A 39 -4.65 0.44 -3.68
C GLY A 39 -5.43 -0.80 -4.11
N ASP A 40 -5.10 -1.39 -5.24
CA ASP A 40 -5.72 -2.62 -5.73
C ASP A 40 -5.30 -3.84 -4.91
N ALA A 41 -4.06 -3.85 -4.41
CA ALA A 41 -3.55 -4.94 -3.60
C ALA A 41 -4.08 -4.90 -2.15
N VAL A 42 -3.95 -3.77 -1.45
CA VAL A 42 -4.22 -3.67 0.01
C VAL A 42 -5.42 -2.79 0.36
N GLY A 43 -5.98 -2.07 -0.63
CA GLY A 43 -7.01 -1.06 -0.44
C GLY A 43 -6.47 0.37 -0.56
N TYR A 44 -7.26 1.26 -1.16
CA TYR A 44 -6.84 2.64 -1.43
C TYR A 44 -6.54 3.45 -0.15
N THR A 45 -7.36 3.26 0.90
CA THR A 45 -7.15 3.95 2.18
C THR A 45 -5.82 3.59 2.86
N PRO A 46 -5.46 2.31 3.07
CA PRO A 46 -4.15 1.96 3.62
C PRO A 46 -2.98 2.38 2.71
N ALA A 47 -3.10 2.22 1.39
CA ALA A 47 -2.08 2.68 0.45
C ALA A 47 -1.80 4.19 0.58
N MET A 48 -2.86 5.01 0.62
CA MET A 48 -2.73 6.46 0.77
C MET A 48 -2.09 6.86 2.10
N ARG A 49 -2.40 6.16 3.20
CA ARG A 49 -1.79 6.43 4.52
C ARG A 49 -0.31 6.11 4.54
N CYS A 50 0.08 4.97 3.98
CA CYS A 50 1.47 4.53 3.94
C CYS A 50 2.31 5.41 3.01
N LEU A 51 1.90 5.50 1.75
CA LEU A 51 2.71 6.06 0.67
C LEU A 51 2.64 7.58 0.59
N VAL A 52 1.53 8.21 0.99
CA VAL A 52 1.37 9.68 0.89
C VAL A 52 1.42 10.36 2.24
N ARG A 53 0.74 9.81 3.26
CA ARG A 53 0.73 10.42 4.60
C ARG A 53 1.94 10.04 5.46
N GLY A 54 2.77 9.09 5.01
CA GLY A 54 4.00 8.69 5.68
C GLY A 54 3.82 7.78 6.90
N SER A 55 2.64 7.16 7.06
CA SER A 55 2.43 6.15 8.10
C SER A 55 3.28 4.89 7.83
N THR A 56 3.59 4.11 8.85
CA THR A 56 4.24 2.81 8.66
C THR A 56 3.27 1.83 7.99
N PRO A 57 3.77 0.80 7.26
CA PRO A 57 2.95 -0.26 6.70
C PRO A 57 1.99 -0.90 7.72
N GLU A 58 2.44 -1.11 8.96
CA GLU A 58 1.64 -1.74 10.01
C GLU A 58 0.49 -0.86 10.50
N ASP A 59 0.72 0.45 10.64
CA ASP A 59 -0.27 1.42 11.14
C ASP A 59 -1.26 1.86 10.06
N SER A 60 -0.88 1.66 8.79
CA SER A 60 -1.69 2.06 7.65
C SER A 60 -2.95 1.22 7.50
N ILE A 61 -2.91 -0.04 7.94
CA ILE A 61 -3.99 -1.01 7.77
C ILE A 61 -4.80 -1.14 9.08
N HIS A 62 -6.10 -0.91 8.99
CA HIS A 62 -7.01 -1.22 10.08
C HIS A 62 -7.56 -2.64 9.92
N TRP A 63 -7.05 -3.54 10.74
CA TRP A 63 -7.59 -4.86 10.94
C TRP A 63 -8.85 -4.70 11.80
N GLY A 64 -10.02 -5.08 11.28
CA GLY A 64 -11.29 -4.94 12.01
C GLY A 64 -11.19 -5.50 13.43
N ARG A 65 -11.90 -4.87 14.38
CA ARG A 65 -12.07 -5.41 15.74
C ARG A 65 -12.81 -6.74 15.72
#